data_AF-A0A9D5EIE0-F1
#
_entry.id   AF-A0A9D5EIE0-F1
#
_cell.length_a   1.000
_cell.length_b   1.000
_cell.length_c   1.000
_cell.angle_alpha   90.00
_cell.angle_beta   90.00
_cell.angle_gamma   90.00
#
_symmetry.space_group_name_H-M   'P 1'
#
loop_
_entity.id
_entity.type
_entity.pdbx_description
1 polymer ?
#
loop_
_entity_poly.entity_id
_entity_poly.type
_entity_poly.pdbx_seq_one_letter_code
_entity_poly.pdbx_strand_id
1 'polypeptide(L)'
;MPLVLKNAPPYPSDVAIATDNNHWHIADAFLYRSGVPPRTLLDPARRMNLIIGCALVSLVGWIAYRVWGSLIVGVAGCGFAAADPTLLALSCILSMDMGVAFFALLTCYLFWEYAATPSRGLVVALGISLGLMLGAKFSAVAIVAGLALAGVIFVWRGGTLALPGKHERGIGPLLELALRLSVIGTVTLAAMYLFLDFPEWAKGLKFQLTRGSHGDGMAYLNGEISRTGWFHYFLVALVLKLPLGLLLAAGVAALRSPLRIQQRALFLVVPPLIYFALASYSRVNVGARAAFPCVPFLYLLAAGLATPGCCRLARGLLLTVCLGWSIVGTERVNPNDLTYFNELVTGDGSKHLADSNLDWGQGLPAVKKWMDANGVEIVYLGYFGTDRPEAHGIRFQRLPGYGHVGQSDHEMISAQERRHVVAISTNHLLGLFLDDPETYGWLRNHVPVAVPAGCMYVFDLTGDVEAIARVRSLRGQ
;
A
#
# COMPACT_ATOMS: atom_id res chain seq x y z
N MET A 1 17.22 -9.15 -6.18
CA MET A 1 18.69 -9.23 -6.05
C MET A 1 19.21 -9.78 -4.72
N PRO A 2 18.66 -9.51 -3.52
CA PRO A 2 19.32 -9.91 -2.27
C PRO A 2 19.51 -11.42 -2.06
N LEU A 3 18.59 -12.25 -2.59
CA LEU A 3 18.69 -13.71 -2.52
C LEU A 3 19.56 -14.30 -3.64
N VAL A 4 19.57 -13.67 -4.82
CA VAL A 4 20.40 -14.10 -5.96
C VAL A 4 21.90 -13.91 -5.68
N LEU A 5 22.24 -12.93 -4.86
CA LEU A 5 23.63 -12.61 -4.48
C LEU A 5 24.07 -13.28 -3.17
N LYS A 6 23.24 -14.11 -2.55
CA LYS A 6 23.54 -14.81 -1.29
C LYS A 6 23.37 -16.33 -1.46
N ASN A 7 23.86 -17.10 -0.49
CA ASN A 7 23.54 -18.53 -0.35
C ASN A 7 22.04 -18.69 0.01
N ALA A 8 21.17 -18.44 -0.96
CA ALA A 8 19.75 -18.70 -0.82
C ALA A 8 19.52 -20.21 -0.72
N PRO A 9 18.49 -20.64 0.04
CA PRO A 9 18.10 -22.04 0.02
C PRO A 9 17.69 -22.45 -1.40
N PRO A 10 17.84 -23.75 -1.74
CA PRO A 10 17.43 -24.24 -3.04
C PRO A 10 15.95 -23.95 -3.28
N TYR A 11 15.61 -23.68 -4.54
CA TYR A 11 14.21 -23.56 -4.94
C TYR A 11 13.49 -24.89 -4.68
N PRO A 12 12.27 -24.90 -4.10
CA PRO A 12 11.54 -26.13 -3.76
C PRO A 12 10.90 -26.76 -5.02
N SER A 13 11.73 -27.29 -5.91
CA SER A 13 11.30 -27.81 -7.22
C SER A 13 10.34 -28.99 -7.09
N ASP A 14 10.52 -29.83 -6.08
CA ASP A 14 9.63 -30.95 -5.75
C ASP A 14 8.21 -30.48 -5.45
N VAL A 15 8.07 -29.45 -4.60
CA VAL A 15 6.77 -28.84 -4.26
C VAL A 15 6.19 -28.12 -5.48
N ALA A 16 7.01 -27.43 -6.27
CA ALA A 16 6.57 -26.76 -7.49
C ALA A 16 5.96 -27.76 -8.48
N ILE A 17 6.61 -28.90 -8.72
CA ILE A 17 6.11 -29.96 -9.61
C ILE A 17 4.83 -30.58 -9.03
N ALA A 18 4.82 -30.93 -7.73
CA ALA A 18 3.69 -31.59 -7.10
C ALA A 18 2.43 -30.72 -7.00
N THR A 19 2.56 -29.41 -7.09
CA THR A 19 1.47 -28.44 -6.89
C THR A 19 1.15 -27.63 -8.14
N ASP A 20 1.67 -28.04 -9.30
CA ASP A 20 1.52 -27.33 -10.58
C ASP A 20 1.88 -25.83 -10.46
N ASN A 21 3.05 -25.57 -9.88
CA ASN A 21 3.59 -24.25 -9.60
C ASN A 21 2.69 -23.35 -8.72
N ASN A 22 1.95 -23.94 -7.77
CA ASN A 22 1.20 -23.15 -6.80
C ASN A 22 2.14 -22.34 -5.90
N HIS A 23 2.16 -21.03 -6.14
CA HIS A 23 3.05 -20.08 -5.45
C HIS A 23 2.87 -20.05 -3.93
N TRP A 24 1.68 -20.36 -3.39
CA TRP A 24 1.47 -20.42 -1.94
C TRP A 24 2.21 -21.59 -1.31
N HIS A 25 2.12 -22.78 -1.91
CA HIS A 25 2.82 -23.96 -1.42
C HIS A 25 4.34 -23.84 -1.59
N ILE A 26 4.78 -23.25 -2.71
CA ILE A 26 6.21 -22.98 -2.95
C ILE A 26 6.74 -21.97 -1.93
N ALA A 27 6.02 -20.88 -1.66
CA ALA A 27 6.45 -19.87 -0.69
C ALA A 27 6.52 -20.44 0.73
N ASP A 28 5.53 -21.26 1.13
CA ASP A 28 5.53 -21.97 2.42
C ASP A 28 6.75 -22.89 2.55
N ALA A 29 7.01 -23.71 1.52
CA ALA A 29 8.15 -24.61 1.51
C ALA A 29 9.49 -23.84 1.56
N PHE A 30 9.60 -22.78 0.77
CA PHE A 30 10.82 -21.97 0.69
C PHE A 30 11.12 -21.24 2.02
N LEU A 31 10.09 -20.71 2.69
CA LEU A 31 10.28 -19.96 3.94
C LEU A 31 10.44 -20.85 5.16
N TYR A 32 9.66 -21.94 5.26
CA TYR A 32 9.56 -22.71 6.51
C TYR A 32 10.14 -24.12 6.44
N ARG A 33 10.36 -24.69 5.25
CA ARG A 33 10.93 -26.04 5.07
C ARG A 33 12.38 -26.03 4.60
N SER A 34 12.94 -24.85 4.32
CA SER A 34 14.32 -24.70 3.83
C SER A 34 15.40 -24.85 4.89
N GLY A 35 15.03 -24.91 6.18
CA GLY A 35 15.97 -24.93 7.31
C GLY A 35 16.62 -23.57 7.61
N VAL A 36 16.30 -22.53 6.83
CA VAL A 36 16.76 -21.15 7.05
C VAL A 36 15.64 -20.36 7.74
N PRO A 37 15.92 -19.61 8.83
CA PRO A 37 14.90 -18.77 9.46
C PRO A 37 14.26 -17.79 8.46
N PRO A 38 12.92 -17.68 8.39
CA PRO A 38 12.23 -16.83 7.41
C PRO A 38 12.71 -15.38 7.38
N ARG A 39 13.02 -14.79 8.54
CA ARG A 39 13.52 -13.40 8.64
C ARG A 39 14.84 -13.19 7.90
N THR A 40 15.73 -14.19 7.86
CA THR A 40 16.99 -14.11 7.11
C THR A 40 16.75 -13.91 5.61
N LEU A 41 15.64 -14.46 5.11
CA LEU A 41 15.21 -14.34 3.71
C LEU A 41 14.43 -13.05 3.44
N LEU A 42 13.52 -12.67 4.36
CA LEU A 42 12.60 -11.55 4.19
C LEU A 42 13.23 -10.18 4.51
N ASP A 43 14.08 -10.08 5.54
CA ASP A 43 14.62 -8.80 5.99
C ASP A 43 15.46 -8.07 4.91
N PRO A 44 16.33 -8.75 4.12
CA PRO A 44 17.00 -8.08 3.01
C PRO A 44 16.03 -7.50 1.98
N ALA A 45 14.94 -8.21 1.69
CA ALA A 45 13.92 -7.75 0.75
C ALA A 45 13.13 -6.55 1.31
N ARG A 46 12.74 -6.61 2.59
CA ARG A 46 12.09 -5.50 3.31
C ARG A 46 12.99 -4.26 3.40
N ARG A 47 14.30 -4.42 3.63
CA ARG A 47 15.27 -3.32 3.60
C ARG A 47 15.32 -2.63 2.24
N MET A 48 15.22 -3.37 1.14
CA MET A 48 15.13 -2.75 -0.19
C MET A 48 13.88 -1.89 -0.34
N ASN A 49 12.74 -2.38 0.15
CA ASN A 49 11.50 -1.62 0.12
C ASN A 49 11.57 -0.36 1.00
N LEU A 50 12.20 -0.45 2.17
CA LEU A 50 12.50 0.70 3.02
C LEU A 50 13.41 1.72 2.33
N ILE A 51 14.44 1.27 1.61
CA ILE A 51 15.32 2.15 0.82
C ILE A 51 14.50 2.90 -0.25
N ILE A 52 13.57 2.22 -0.93
CA ILE A 52 12.67 2.87 -1.88
C ILE A 52 11.76 3.89 -1.18
N GLY A 53 11.25 3.57 0.02
CA GLY A 53 10.50 4.52 0.85
C GLY A 53 11.31 5.78 1.18
N CYS A 54 12.53 5.64 1.66
CA CYS A 54 13.45 6.77 1.92
C CYS A 54 13.78 7.56 0.64
N ALA A 55 13.96 6.87 -0.49
CA ALA A 55 14.19 7.51 -1.79
C ALA A 55 12.96 8.29 -2.25
N LEU A 56 11.74 7.78 -2.00
CA LEU A 56 10.49 8.48 -2.27
C LEU A 56 10.35 9.75 -1.42
N VAL A 57 10.64 9.68 -0.12
CA VAL A 57 10.67 10.87 0.76
C VAL A 57 11.64 11.91 0.23
N SER A 58 12.85 11.49 -0.12
CA SER A 58 13.90 12.37 -0.67
C SER A 58 13.49 12.98 -2.02
N LEU A 59 12.86 12.18 -2.89
CA LEU A 59 12.37 12.63 -4.19
C LEU A 59 11.24 13.65 -4.04
N VAL A 60 10.32 13.45 -3.09
CA VAL A 60 9.29 14.44 -2.75
C VAL A 60 9.93 15.76 -2.35
N GLY A 61 10.90 15.75 -1.42
CA GLY A 61 11.59 16.96 -1.01
C GLY A 61 12.35 17.64 -2.15
N TRP A 62 13.02 16.86 -3.00
CA TRP A 62 13.72 17.36 -4.17
C TRP A 62 12.76 18.05 -5.17
N ILE A 63 11.66 17.39 -5.52
CA ILE A 63 10.66 17.96 -6.43
C ILE A 63 10.03 19.20 -5.82
N ALA A 64 9.71 19.18 -4.52
CA ALA A 64 9.17 20.33 -3.82
C ALA A 64 10.17 21.51 -3.82
N TYR A 65 11.46 21.26 -3.64
CA TYR A 65 12.48 22.29 -3.82
C TYR A 65 12.50 22.84 -5.27
N ARG A 66 12.48 21.96 -6.29
CA ARG A 66 12.55 22.36 -7.70
C ARG A 66 11.33 23.15 -8.17
N VAL A 67 10.14 22.75 -7.75
CA VAL A 67 8.87 23.35 -8.17
C VAL A 67 8.65 24.71 -7.52
N TRP A 68 9.01 24.88 -6.24
CA TRP A 68 8.79 26.11 -5.49
C TRP A 68 10.05 26.98 -5.31
N GLY A 69 11.21 26.50 -5.71
CA GLY A 69 12.49 27.22 -5.62
C GLY A 69 12.98 27.49 -4.20
N SER A 70 12.58 26.67 -3.22
CA SER A 70 12.81 26.94 -1.80
C SER A 70 13.17 25.69 -1.01
N LEU A 71 14.32 25.72 -0.31
CA LEU A 71 14.81 24.58 0.46
C LEU A 71 13.84 24.20 1.60
N ILE A 72 13.25 25.20 2.27
CA ILE A 72 12.29 24.93 3.36
C ILE A 72 11.03 24.23 2.84
N VAL A 73 10.63 24.48 1.59
CA VAL A 73 9.54 23.75 0.93
C VAL A 73 9.94 22.30 0.68
N GLY A 74 11.18 22.05 0.23
CA GLY A 74 11.72 20.70 0.14
C GLY A 74 11.72 19.95 1.47
N VAL A 75 12.21 20.58 2.54
CA VAL A 75 12.23 20.01 3.89
C VAL A 75 10.82 19.73 4.40
N ALA A 76 9.86 20.64 4.18
CA ALA A 76 8.47 20.43 4.55
C ALA A 76 7.85 19.24 3.81
N GLY A 77 8.16 19.06 2.52
CA GLY A 77 7.75 17.89 1.74
C GLY A 77 8.28 16.58 2.32
N CYS A 78 9.57 16.53 2.68
CA CYS A 78 10.14 15.39 3.40
C CYS A 78 9.44 15.15 4.74
N GLY A 79 9.18 16.22 5.51
CA GLY A 79 8.53 16.14 6.81
C GLY A 79 7.12 15.54 6.73
N PHE A 80 6.28 15.99 5.80
CA PHE A 80 4.96 15.43 5.60
C PHE A 80 5.00 13.97 5.13
N ALA A 81 5.93 13.62 4.23
CA ALA A 81 6.06 12.26 3.73
C ALA A 81 6.56 11.29 4.83
N ALA A 82 7.54 11.71 5.63
CA ALA A 82 8.08 10.92 6.74
C ALA A 82 7.11 10.80 7.93
N ALA A 83 6.19 11.75 8.07
CA ALA A 83 5.15 11.74 9.10
C ALA A 83 3.82 11.10 8.62
N ASP A 84 3.77 10.46 7.45
CA ASP A 84 2.60 9.70 7.00
C ASP A 84 2.71 8.22 7.44
N PRO A 85 1.80 7.72 8.30
CA PRO A 85 1.85 6.35 8.76
C PRO A 85 1.57 5.35 7.63
N THR A 86 0.84 5.75 6.58
CA THR A 86 0.60 4.87 5.41
C THR A 86 1.90 4.60 4.66
N LEU A 87 2.73 5.62 4.41
CA LEU A 87 4.06 5.47 3.82
C LEU A 87 4.97 4.63 4.70
N LEU A 88 4.99 4.85 6.02
CA LEU A 88 5.83 4.08 6.94
C LEU A 88 5.45 2.59 6.93
N ALA A 89 4.14 2.28 7.04
CA ALA A 89 3.64 0.91 6.99
C ALA A 89 4.03 0.22 5.68
N LEU A 90 3.76 0.86 4.53
CA LEU A 90 4.03 0.28 3.23
C LEU A 90 5.53 0.20 2.90
N SER A 91 6.37 1.02 3.53
CA SER A 91 7.85 0.95 3.40
C SER A 91 8.42 -0.29 4.09
N CYS A 92 7.75 -0.81 5.11
CA CYS A 92 8.20 -1.98 5.88
C CYS A 92 7.63 -3.31 5.36
N ILE A 93 6.59 -3.27 4.52
CA ILE A 93 5.95 -4.45 3.93
C ILE A 93 6.54 -4.73 2.55
N LEU A 94 6.91 -5.98 2.28
CA LEU A 94 7.37 -6.40 0.96
C LEU A 94 6.20 -6.37 -0.04
N SER A 95 6.02 -5.23 -0.71
CA SER A 95 4.93 -4.98 -1.64
C SER A 95 5.42 -4.26 -2.89
N MET A 96 4.56 -4.18 -3.89
CA MET A 96 4.82 -3.40 -5.11
C MET A 96 4.48 -1.90 -4.94
N ASP A 97 3.86 -1.52 -3.82
CA ASP A 97 3.22 -0.21 -3.64
C ASP A 97 4.26 0.93 -3.57
N MET A 98 5.40 0.72 -2.91
CA MET A 98 6.49 1.71 -2.88
C MET A 98 7.15 1.90 -4.25
N GLY A 99 7.39 0.81 -4.97
CA GLY A 99 8.00 0.86 -6.30
C GLY A 99 7.17 1.68 -7.27
N VAL A 100 5.86 1.42 -7.36
CA VAL A 100 4.98 2.18 -8.26
C VAL A 100 4.86 3.65 -7.83
N ALA A 101 4.77 3.94 -6.54
CA ALA A 101 4.67 5.32 -6.06
C ALA A 101 5.94 6.13 -6.39
N PHE A 102 7.11 5.55 -6.16
CA PHE A 102 8.40 6.14 -6.52
C PHE A 102 8.53 6.40 -8.02
N PHE A 103 8.37 5.37 -8.85
CA PHE A 103 8.56 5.53 -10.29
C PHE A 103 7.44 6.35 -10.95
N ALA A 104 6.21 6.35 -10.42
CA ALA A 104 5.16 7.24 -10.90
C ALA A 104 5.52 8.71 -10.66
N LEU A 105 5.96 9.04 -9.44
CA LEU A 105 6.40 10.39 -9.11
C LEU A 105 7.62 10.81 -9.94
N LEU A 106 8.63 9.93 -10.05
CA LEU A 106 9.85 10.18 -10.82
C LEU A 106 9.55 10.41 -12.30
N THR A 107 8.70 9.58 -12.91
CA THR A 107 8.31 9.71 -14.32
C THR A 107 7.59 11.03 -14.56
N CYS A 108 6.65 11.40 -13.68
CA CYS A 108 5.94 12.68 -13.76
C CYS A 108 6.90 13.88 -13.63
N TYR A 109 7.85 13.81 -12.71
CA TYR A 109 8.88 14.84 -12.52
C TYR A 109 9.84 14.95 -13.71
N LEU A 110 10.34 13.84 -14.25
CA LEU A 110 11.22 13.85 -15.42
C LEU A 110 10.50 14.42 -16.64
N PHE A 111 9.21 14.15 -16.80
CA PHE A 111 8.40 14.77 -17.85
C PHE A 111 8.26 16.28 -17.61
N TRP A 112 8.01 16.70 -16.36
CA TRP A 112 7.95 18.11 -15.98
C TRP A 112 9.26 18.87 -16.27
N GLU A 113 10.42 18.27 -16.01
CA GLU A 113 11.75 18.80 -16.38
C GLU A 113 11.95 18.82 -17.89
N TYR A 114 11.60 17.75 -18.60
CA TYR A 114 11.70 17.66 -20.05
C TYR A 114 10.90 18.77 -20.75
N ALA A 115 9.70 19.07 -20.26
CA ALA A 115 8.84 20.13 -20.78
C ALA A 115 9.42 21.54 -20.56
N ALA A 116 10.42 21.72 -19.68
CA ALA A 116 11.16 22.98 -19.54
C ALA A 116 12.37 23.03 -20.48
N THR A 117 13.20 22.00 -20.42
CA THR A 117 14.51 21.96 -21.08
C THR A 117 14.73 20.59 -21.68
N PRO A 118 14.22 20.33 -22.90
CA PRO A 118 14.38 19.05 -23.57
C PRO A 118 15.85 18.67 -23.73
N SER A 119 16.23 17.48 -23.24
CA SER A 119 17.58 16.93 -23.42
C SER A 119 17.54 15.44 -23.76
N ARG A 120 18.59 14.95 -24.43
CA ARG A 120 18.66 13.51 -24.79
C ARG A 120 18.71 12.63 -23.54
N GLY A 121 19.41 13.08 -22.51
CA GLY A 121 19.46 12.41 -21.20
C GLY A 121 18.09 12.32 -20.55
N LEU A 122 17.26 13.37 -20.62
CA LEU A 122 15.91 13.35 -20.08
C LEU A 122 14.98 12.41 -20.84
N VAL A 123 15.09 12.31 -22.17
CA VAL A 123 14.31 11.32 -22.96
C VAL A 123 14.63 9.90 -22.50
N VAL A 124 15.93 9.59 -22.34
CA VAL A 124 16.37 8.26 -21.88
C VAL A 124 15.94 7.99 -20.45
N ALA A 125 16.18 8.92 -19.52
CA ALA A 125 15.80 8.77 -18.12
C ALA A 125 14.28 8.62 -17.95
N LEU A 126 13.49 9.42 -18.69
CA LEU A 126 12.03 9.35 -18.68
C LEU A 126 11.53 8.01 -19.22
N GLY A 127 12.10 7.53 -20.34
CA GLY A 127 11.75 6.23 -20.90
C GLY A 127 12.08 5.07 -19.96
N ILE A 128 13.26 5.08 -19.33
CA ILE A 128 13.67 4.08 -18.33
C ILE A 128 12.72 4.13 -17.13
N SER A 129 12.49 5.32 -16.57
CA SER A 129 11.58 5.48 -15.43
C SER A 129 10.16 4.98 -15.75
N LEU A 130 9.66 5.25 -16.96
CA LEU A 130 8.36 4.77 -17.42
C LEU A 130 8.31 3.23 -17.52
N GLY A 131 9.36 2.59 -18.04
CA GLY A 131 9.47 1.13 -18.07
C GLY A 131 9.51 0.51 -16.67
N LEU A 132 10.31 1.08 -15.76
CA LEU A 132 10.38 0.66 -14.36
C LEU A 132 9.04 0.85 -13.63
N MET A 133 8.31 1.93 -13.92
CA MET A 133 6.98 2.19 -13.38
C MET A 133 5.98 1.10 -13.81
N LEU A 134 5.96 0.74 -15.09
CA LEU A 134 5.09 -0.32 -15.64
C LEU A 134 5.48 -1.72 -15.13
N GLY A 135 6.76 -1.94 -14.87
CA GLY A 135 7.26 -3.18 -14.27
C GLY A 135 6.99 -3.27 -12.77
N ALA A 136 6.86 -2.13 -12.07
CA ALA A 136 6.57 -2.12 -10.64
C ALA A 136 5.13 -2.55 -10.33
N LYS A 137 4.13 -2.09 -11.11
CA LYS A 137 2.72 -2.48 -10.90
C LYS A 137 1.88 -2.27 -12.16
N PHE A 138 1.04 -3.24 -12.52
CA PHE A 138 0.18 -3.17 -13.71
C PHE A 138 -0.76 -1.95 -13.74
N SER A 139 -1.22 -1.47 -12.58
CA SER A 139 -2.07 -0.27 -12.49
C SER A 139 -1.39 1.00 -13.00
N ALA A 140 -0.06 1.01 -13.13
CA ALA A 140 0.71 2.16 -13.63
C ALA A 140 0.32 2.58 -15.06
N VAL A 141 -0.34 1.73 -15.84
CA VAL A 141 -0.90 2.09 -17.15
C VAL A 141 -1.85 3.30 -17.04
N ALA A 142 -2.55 3.47 -15.91
CA ALA A 142 -3.38 4.64 -15.68
C ALA A 142 -2.57 5.95 -15.55
N ILE A 143 -1.35 5.90 -15.01
CA ILE A 143 -0.43 7.06 -15.00
C ILE A 143 0.01 7.40 -16.43
N VAL A 144 0.28 6.39 -17.28
CA VAL A 144 0.63 6.62 -18.70
C VAL A 144 -0.52 7.31 -19.44
N ALA A 145 -1.76 6.88 -19.22
CA ALA A 145 -2.93 7.55 -19.79
C ALA A 145 -3.03 9.02 -19.33
N GLY A 146 -2.78 9.28 -18.05
CA GLY A 146 -2.76 10.63 -17.51
C GLY A 146 -1.61 11.50 -18.04
N LEU A 147 -0.42 10.94 -18.28
CA LEU A 147 0.69 11.64 -18.92
C LEU A 147 0.41 11.96 -20.39
N ALA A 148 -0.22 11.04 -21.12
CA ALA A 148 -0.65 11.29 -22.49
C ALA A 148 -1.67 12.43 -22.56
N LEU A 149 -2.67 12.42 -21.68
CA LEU A 149 -3.65 13.52 -21.57
C LEU A 149 -2.97 14.84 -21.19
N ALA A 150 -2.06 14.84 -20.21
CA ALA A 150 -1.29 16.02 -19.83
C ALA A 150 -0.49 16.58 -21.00
N GLY A 151 0.17 15.71 -21.78
CA GLY A 151 0.95 16.08 -22.96
C GLY A 151 0.10 16.70 -24.07
N VAL A 152 -1.07 16.12 -24.36
CA VAL A 152 -2.03 16.68 -25.33
C VAL A 152 -2.52 18.07 -24.88
N ILE A 153 -2.93 18.21 -23.61
CA ILE A 153 -3.38 19.51 -23.07
C ILE A 153 -2.23 20.53 -23.09
N PHE A 154 -1.01 20.12 -22.77
CA PHE A 154 0.17 20.99 -22.76
C PHE A 154 0.48 21.53 -24.17
N VAL A 155 0.47 20.67 -25.19
CA VAL A 155 0.65 21.08 -26.59
C VAL A 155 -0.50 21.96 -27.07
N TRP A 156 -1.75 21.62 -26.72
CA TRP A 156 -2.91 22.42 -27.08
C TRP A 156 -2.88 23.83 -26.48
N ARG A 157 -2.28 23.99 -25.29
CA ARG A 157 -2.03 25.29 -24.64
C ARG A 157 -0.80 26.05 -25.18
N GLY A 158 -0.21 25.57 -26.27
CA GLY A 158 0.92 26.22 -26.95
C GLY A 158 2.31 25.79 -26.45
N GLY A 159 2.39 24.83 -25.53
CA GLY A 159 3.66 24.22 -25.15
C GLY A 159 4.26 23.39 -26.29
N THR A 160 5.58 23.18 -26.25
CA THR A 160 6.27 22.29 -27.21
C THR A 160 6.91 21.12 -26.47
N LEU A 161 6.75 19.92 -27.03
CA LEU A 161 7.41 18.69 -26.59
C LEU A 161 8.35 18.16 -27.67
N ALA A 162 8.94 19.09 -28.43
CA ALA A 162 9.89 18.76 -29.47
C ALA A 162 11.19 18.18 -28.89
N LEU A 163 11.80 17.29 -29.67
CA LEU A 163 13.06 16.69 -29.32
C LEU A 163 14.18 17.72 -29.19
N PRO A 164 15.25 17.41 -28.44
CA PRO A 164 16.36 18.33 -28.23
C PRO A 164 16.92 18.86 -29.55
N GLY A 165 16.94 20.20 -29.72
CA GLY A 165 17.41 20.88 -30.92
C GLY A 165 16.36 21.07 -32.02
N LYS A 166 15.15 20.48 -31.89
CA LYS A 166 14.02 20.72 -32.79
C LYS A 166 13.08 21.78 -32.20
N HIS A 167 12.49 22.59 -33.07
CA HIS A 167 11.60 23.70 -32.67
C HIS A 167 10.19 23.58 -33.27
N GLU A 168 9.86 22.41 -33.82
CA GLU A 168 8.56 22.11 -34.40
C GLU A 168 7.43 22.23 -33.36
N ARG A 169 6.26 22.66 -33.82
CA ARG A 169 5.05 22.78 -33.02
C ARG A 169 3.96 21.85 -33.56
N GLY A 170 2.94 21.61 -32.75
CA GLY A 170 1.83 20.72 -33.10
C GLY A 170 2.01 19.31 -32.55
N ILE A 171 1.22 18.36 -33.07
CA ILE A 171 1.13 17.01 -32.51
C ILE A 171 2.27 16.07 -32.95
N GLY A 172 2.91 16.36 -34.08
CA GLY A 172 4.00 15.54 -34.64
C GLY A 172 5.15 15.28 -33.64
N PRO A 173 5.72 16.32 -33.00
CA PRO A 173 6.80 16.12 -32.03
C PRO A 173 6.36 15.37 -30.76
N LEU A 174 5.10 15.53 -30.34
CA LEU A 174 4.52 14.73 -29.25
C LEU A 174 4.47 13.24 -29.62
N LEU A 175 4.05 12.90 -30.85
CA LEU A 175 4.05 11.53 -31.34
C LEU A 175 5.47 10.95 -31.46
N GLU A 176 6.43 11.75 -31.95
CA GLU A 176 7.84 11.32 -32.02
C GLU A 176 8.42 11.05 -30.62
N LEU A 177 8.15 11.92 -29.65
CA LEU A 177 8.53 11.69 -28.26
C LEU A 177 7.87 10.43 -27.70
N ALA A 178 6.55 10.28 -27.88
CA ALA A 178 5.79 9.14 -27.41
C ALA A 178 6.31 7.81 -27.98
N LEU A 179 6.70 7.80 -29.26
CA LEU A 179 7.34 6.64 -29.89
C LEU A 179 8.66 6.29 -29.22
N ARG A 180 9.54 7.28 -28.99
CA ARG A 180 10.84 7.05 -28.33
C ARG A 180 10.68 6.56 -26.89
N LEU A 181 9.77 7.18 -26.13
CA LEU A 181 9.47 6.76 -24.76
C LEU A 181 8.89 5.34 -24.74
N SER A 182 8.01 5.00 -25.70
CA SER A 182 7.47 3.64 -25.85
C SER A 182 8.57 2.62 -26.12
N VAL A 183 9.51 2.91 -27.01
CA VAL A 183 10.64 2.00 -27.32
C VAL A 183 11.53 1.80 -26.10
N ILE A 184 11.99 2.89 -25.48
CA ILE A 184 12.89 2.82 -24.32
C ILE A 184 12.19 2.15 -23.12
N GLY A 185 10.93 2.51 -22.87
CA GLY A 185 10.13 1.94 -21.80
C GLY A 185 9.87 0.45 -21.99
N THR A 186 9.56 0.02 -23.22
CA THR A 186 9.38 -1.41 -23.54
C THR A 186 10.67 -2.18 -23.39
N VAL A 187 11.81 -1.66 -23.86
CA VAL A 187 13.12 -2.32 -23.67
C VAL A 187 13.47 -2.43 -22.19
N THR A 188 13.22 -1.37 -21.41
CA THR A 188 13.46 -1.37 -19.97
C THR A 188 12.57 -2.39 -19.25
N LEU A 189 11.29 -2.42 -19.60
CA LEU A 189 10.34 -3.38 -19.06
C LEU A 189 10.74 -4.81 -19.42
N ALA A 190 11.04 -5.09 -20.69
CA ALA A 190 11.51 -6.40 -21.13
C ALA A 190 12.80 -6.82 -20.40
N ALA A 191 13.73 -5.89 -20.15
CA ALA A 191 14.94 -6.16 -19.38
C ALA A 191 14.65 -6.58 -17.93
N MET A 192 13.60 -6.06 -17.29
CA MET A 192 13.17 -6.52 -15.96
C MET A 192 12.73 -7.99 -15.94
N TYR A 193 12.26 -8.48 -17.09
CA TYR A 193 11.90 -9.88 -17.34
C TYR A 193 13.02 -10.66 -18.05
N LEU A 194 14.26 -10.14 -18.01
CA LEU A 194 15.45 -10.70 -18.65
C LEU A 194 15.29 -10.97 -20.16
N PHE A 195 14.32 -10.32 -20.81
CA PHE A 195 13.88 -10.57 -22.18
C PHE A 195 13.33 -11.98 -22.46
N LEU A 196 13.21 -12.83 -21.44
CA LEU A 196 12.75 -14.22 -21.58
C LEU A 196 11.24 -14.33 -21.35
N ASP A 197 10.75 -13.69 -20.29
CA ASP A 197 9.38 -13.91 -19.79
C ASP A 197 8.47 -12.70 -20.01
N PHE A 198 8.78 -11.85 -21.00
CA PHE A 198 7.97 -10.66 -21.30
C PHE A 198 6.48 -10.95 -21.56
N PRO A 199 6.07 -12.06 -22.21
CA PRO A 199 4.65 -12.41 -22.35
C PRO A 199 3.90 -12.55 -21.02
N GLU A 200 4.58 -12.90 -19.91
CA GLU A 200 3.96 -13.02 -18.59
C GLU A 200 3.48 -11.67 -18.05
N TRP A 201 4.20 -10.58 -18.35
CA TRP A 201 3.72 -9.24 -18.01
C TRP A 201 2.39 -8.93 -18.70
N ALA A 202 2.26 -9.26 -19.99
CA ALA A 202 1.03 -9.04 -20.73
C ALA A 202 -0.14 -9.89 -20.21
N LYS A 203 0.12 -11.16 -19.85
CA LYS A 203 -0.85 -12.03 -19.19
C LYS A 203 -1.30 -11.45 -17.84
N GLY A 204 -0.34 -10.98 -17.03
CA GLY A 204 -0.61 -10.33 -15.75
C GLY A 204 -1.45 -9.05 -15.89
N LEU A 205 -1.16 -8.21 -16.89
CA LEU A 205 -1.96 -7.04 -17.21
C LEU A 205 -3.39 -7.44 -17.60
N LYS A 206 -3.56 -8.41 -18.50
CA LYS A 206 -4.88 -8.92 -18.89
C LYS A 206 -5.66 -9.44 -17.67
N PHE A 207 -5.01 -10.22 -16.81
CA PHE A 207 -5.60 -10.72 -15.58
C PHE A 207 -6.07 -9.57 -14.68
N GLN A 208 -5.25 -8.56 -14.46
CA GLN A 208 -5.61 -7.41 -13.61
C GLN A 208 -6.71 -6.54 -14.22
N LEU A 209 -6.78 -6.40 -15.55
CA LEU A 209 -7.88 -5.69 -16.22
C LEU A 209 -9.22 -6.45 -16.06
N THR A 210 -9.20 -7.77 -16.22
CA THR A 210 -10.39 -8.62 -15.97
C THR A 210 -10.80 -8.55 -14.50
N ARG A 211 -9.84 -8.62 -13.58
CA ARG A 211 -10.07 -8.45 -12.14
C ARG A 211 -10.66 -7.08 -11.82
N GLY A 212 -10.17 -6.01 -12.46
CA GLY A 212 -10.68 -4.65 -12.31
C GLY A 212 -12.15 -4.49 -12.73
N SER A 213 -12.62 -5.28 -13.70
CA SER A 213 -14.02 -5.24 -14.17
C SER A 213 -14.96 -6.15 -13.39
N HIS A 214 -14.48 -7.26 -12.82
CA HIS A 214 -15.30 -8.22 -12.09
C HIS A 214 -15.28 -8.01 -10.56
N GLY A 215 -14.21 -7.43 -10.02
CA GLY A 215 -14.00 -7.23 -8.58
C GLY A 215 -13.31 -8.42 -7.89
N ASP A 216 -12.87 -8.20 -6.65
CA ASP A 216 -12.16 -9.20 -5.82
C ASP A 216 -13.07 -10.04 -4.93
N GLY A 217 -14.38 -10.00 -5.21
CA GLY A 217 -15.36 -10.82 -4.53
C GLY A 217 -15.80 -10.29 -3.17
N MET A 218 -14.97 -9.54 -2.42
CA MET A 218 -15.34 -8.90 -1.16
C MET A 218 -14.56 -7.58 -0.93
N ALA A 219 -15.29 -6.50 -0.68
CA ALA A 219 -14.79 -5.20 -0.23
C ALA A 219 -15.58 -4.77 1.01
N TYR A 220 -14.98 -3.94 1.86
CA TYR A 220 -15.60 -3.49 3.10
C TYR A 220 -15.57 -1.97 3.25
N LEU A 221 -16.72 -1.35 3.55
CA LEU A 221 -16.82 0.07 3.84
C LEU A 221 -17.97 0.34 4.80
N ASN A 222 -17.71 1.05 5.90
CA ASN A 222 -18.73 1.52 6.86
C ASN A 222 -19.70 0.42 7.37
N GLY A 223 -19.19 -0.77 7.70
CA GLY A 223 -20.03 -1.88 8.18
C GLY A 223 -20.61 -2.78 7.08
N GLU A 224 -20.49 -2.39 5.81
CA GLU A 224 -21.06 -3.14 4.69
C GLU A 224 -19.99 -3.94 3.95
N ILE A 225 -20.37 -5.14 3.50
CA ILE A 225 -19.58 -5.97 2.58
C ILE A 225 -20.20 -5.88 1.18
N SER A 226 -19.39 -5.58 0.18
CA SER A 226 -19.82 -5.49 -1.22
C SER A 226 -18.93 -6.29 -2.15
N ARG A 227 -19.52 -7.00 -3.11
CA ARG A 227 -18.75 -7.71 -4.16
C ARG A 227 -18.31 -6.81 -5.31
N THR A 228 -19.01 -5.68 -5.49
CA THR A 228 -18.74 -4.72 -6.57
C THR A 228 -18.02 -3.46 -6.09
N GLY A 229 -17.93 -3.27 -4.77
CA GLY A 229 -17.25 -2.14 -4.16
C GLY A 229 -18.04 -0.82 -4.25
N TRP A 230 -17.35 0.29 -4.01
CA TRP A 230 -17.87 1.65 -4.07
C TRP A 230 -16.92 2.57 -4.82
N PHE A 231 -17.47 3.41 -5.69
CA PHE A 231 -16.68 4.41 -6.41
C PHE A 231 -15.93 5.37 -5.47
N HIS A 232 -16.57 5.77 -4.36
CA HIS A 232 -15.99 6.71 -3.40
C HIS A 232 -15.07 6.05 -2.36
N TYR A 233 -14.80 4.74 -2.48
CA TYR A 233 -14.02 3.98 -1.51
C TYR A 233 -12.64 4.61 -1.25
N PHE A 234 -11.86 4.88 -2.30
CA PHE A 234 -10.51 5.42 -2.13
C PHE A 234 -10.50 6.85 -1.59
N LEU A 235 -11.56 7.62 -1.84
CA LEU A 235 -11.70 8.94 -1.25
C LEU A 235 -11.87 8.82 0.26
N VAL A 236 -12.79 7.97 0.72
CA VAL A 236 -12.99 7.72 2.16
C VAL A 236 -11.73 7.13 2.77
N ALA A 237 -11.12 6.13 2.13
CA ALA A 237 -9.92 5.49 2.62
C ALA A 237 -8.77 6.49 2.82
N LEU A 238 -8.45 7.33 1.82
CA LEU A 238 -7.40 8.33 1.98
C LEU A 238 -7.77 9.42 2.99
N VAL A 239 -9.03 9.86 3.05
CA VAL A 239 -9.47 10.88 4.03
C VAL A 239 -9.36 10.38 5.46
N LEU A 240 -9.59 9.09 5.73
CA LEU A 240 -9.50 8.53 7.08
C LEU A 240 -8.09 8.05 7.45
N LYS A 241 -7.28 7.66 6.46
CA LYS A 241 -5.94 7.06 6.66
C LYS A 241 -4.79 8.06 6.60
N LEU A 242 -4.98 9.24 5.98
CA LEU A 242 -3.95 10.27 5.92
C LEU A 242 -4.05 11.22 7.12
N PRO A 243 -2.93 11.71 7.67
CA PRO A 243 -2.98 12.64 8.80
C PRO A 243 -3.74 13.94 8.47
N LEU A 244 -4.55 14.42 9.42
CA LEU A 244 -5.33 15.65 9.21
C LEU A 244 -4.45 16.88 8.99
N GLY A 245 -3.29 16.94 9.63
CA GLY A 245 -2.28 17.98 9.39
C GLY A 245 -1.82 18.03 7.93
N LEU A 246 -1.59 16.86 7.31
CA LEU A 246 -1.27 16.73 5.90
C LEU A 246 -2.44 17.19 5.01
N LEU A 247 -3.64 16.68 5.26
CA LEU A 247 -4.83 17.03 4.46
C LEU A 247 -5.15 18.53 4.53
N LEU A 248 -5.06 19.13 5.72
CA LEU A 248 -5.24 20.56 5.95
C LEU A 248 -4.18 21.37 5.20
N ALA A 249 -2.90 21.00 5.31
CA ALA A 249 -1.82 21.69 4.61
C ALA A 249 -1.98 21.60 3.09
N ALA A 250 -2.29 20.42 2.56
CA ALA A 250 -2.55 20.20 1.14
C ALA A 250 -3.75 21.04 0.66
N GLY A 251 -4.87 21.03 1.39
CA GLY A 251 -6.07 21.81 1.04
C GLY A 251 -5.81 23.31 1.03
N VAL A 252 -5.16 23.85 2.06
CA VAL A 252 -4.81 25.28 2.15
C VAL A 252 -3.83 25.67 1.05
N ALA A 253 -2.82 24.84 0.77
CA ALA A 253 -1.86 25.09 -0.29
C ALA A 253 -2.53 25.02 -1.67
N ALA A 254 -3.46 24.09 -1.91
CA ALA A 254 -4.19 23.95 -3.16
C ALA A 254 -4.93 25.22 -3.58
N LEU A 255 -5.56 25.91 -2.61
CA LEU A 255 -6.29 27.16 -2.84
C LEU A 255 -5.39 28.32 -3.26
N ARG A 256 -4.10 28.26 -2.92
CA ARG A 256 -3.14 29.35 -3.09
C ARG A 256 -1.99 29.02 -4.05
N SER A 257 -1.97 27.81 -4.61
CA SER A 257 -0.80 27.29 -5.31
C SER A 257 -0.65 27.87 -6.72
N PRO A 258 0.55 28.36 -7.10
CA PRO A 258 0.85 28.77 -8.47
C PRO A 258 0.88 27.58 -9.46
N LEU A 259 0.84 26.33 -8.97
CA LEU A 259 0.66 25.13 -9.79
C LEU A 259 -0.61 25.19 -10.67
N ARG A 260 -1.59 26.01 -10.30
CA ARG A 260 -2.79 26.24 -11.13
C ARG A 260 -2.50 26.97 -12.44
N ILE A 261 -1.42 27.75 -12.48
CA ILE A 261 -1.13 28.72 -13.55
C ILE A 261 -0.01 28.22 -14.45
N GLN A 262 0.94 27.45 -13.91
CA GLN A 262 2.07 26.93 -14.69
C GLN A 262 1.63 25.78 -15.60
N GLN A 263 1.73 25.94 -16.92
CA GLN A 263 1.34 24.89 -17.88
C GLN A 263 2.05 23.55 -17.63
N ARG A 264 3.32 23.58 -17.20
CA ARG A 264 4.10 22.37 -16.91
C ARG A 264 3.53 21.57 -15.72
N ALA A 265 2.82 22.21 -14.79
CA ALA A 265 2.22 21.52 -13.64
C ALA A 265 1.20 20.45 -14.04
N LEU A 266 0.69 20.47 -15.29
CA LEU A 266 -0.15 19.42 -15.84
C LEU A 266 0.47 18.02 -15.66
N PHE A 267 1.79 17.89 -15.82
CA PHE A 267 2.49 16.61 -15.66
C PHE A 267 2.59 16.13 -14.21
N LEU A 268 2.34 16.99 -13.22
CA LEU A 268 2.32 16.64 -11.80
C LEU A 268 0.90 16.52 -11.23
N VAL A 269 -0.11 17.03 -11.94
CA VAL A 269 -1.50 17.10 -11.47
C VAL A 269 -2.41 16.13 -12.22
N VAL A 270 -2.35 16.09 -13.54
CA VAL A 270 -3.26 15.27 -14.35
C VAL A 270 -3.02 13.77 -14.14
N PRO A 271 -1.77 13.25 -14.14
CA PRO A 271 -1.54 11.81 -13.96
C PRO A 271 -2.10 11.22 -12.65
N PRO A 272 -1.83 11.78 -11.45
CA PRO A 272 -2.40 11.22 -10.23
C PRO A 272 -3.93 11.35 -10.17
N LEU A 273 -4.54 12.38 -10.78
CA LEU A 273 -6.00 12.51 -10.84
C LEU A 273 -6.63 11.44 -11.74
N ILE A 274 -6.04 11.19 -12.92
CA ILE A 274 -6.50 10.12 -13.82
C ILE A 274 -6.31 8.74 -13.19
N TYR A 275 -5.17 8.51 -12.53
CA TYR A 275 -4.95 7.29 -11.77
C TYR A 275 -6.02 7.10 -10.68
N PHE A 276 -6.26 8.13 -9.87
CA PHE A 276 -7.26 8.07 -8.81
C PHE A 276 -8.66 7.80 -9.35
N ALA A 277 -9.05 8.46 -10.44
CA ALA A 277 -10.35 8.28 -11.08
C ALA A 277 -10.51 6.84 -11.63
N LEU A 278 -9.50 6.32 -12.32
CA LEU A 278 -9.54 4.96 -12.88
C LEU A 278 -9.47 3.88 -11.79
N ALA A 279 -8.68 4.10 -10.73
CA ALA A 279 -8.68 3.23 -9.55
C ALA A 279 -10.07 3.21 -8.90
N SER A 280 -10.68 4.38 -8.69
CA SER A 280 -12.03 4.54 -8.12
C SER A 280 -13.13 3.95 -9.01
N TYR A 281 -12.93 3.92 -10.32
CA TYR A 281 -13.85 3.26 -11.25
C TYR A 281 -13.70 1.73 -11.26
N SER A 282 -12.54 1.20 -10.88
CA SER A 282 -12.32 -0.23 -10.78
C SER A 282 -13.12 -0.84 -9.61
N ARG A 283 -13.57 -2.08 -9.77
CA ARG A 283 -14.29 -2.83 -8.71
C ARG A 283 -13.38 -3.44 -7.65
N VAL A 284 -12.12 -3.00 -7.59
CA VAL A 284 -11.07 -3.55 -6.72
C VAL A 284 -10.81 -2.58 -5.58
N ASN A 285 -11.50 -2.77 -4.45
CA ASN A 285 -11.39 -1.94 -3.26
C ASN A 285 -10.64 -2.66 -2.12
N VAL A 286 -9.33 -2.82 -2.33
CA VAL A 286 -8.41 -3.58 -1.45
C VAL A 286 -7.50 -2.67 -0.63
N GLY A 287 -8.06 -1.59 -0.10
CA GLY A 287 -7.37 -0.65 0.81
C GLY A 287 -6.67 0.55 0.17
N ALA A 288 -6.38 1.55 0.99
CA ALA A 288 -5.78 2.84 0.63
C ALA A 288 -4.48 2.69 -0.18
N ARG A 289 -3.74 1.60 0.04
CA ARG A 289 -2.51 1.26 -0.67
C ARG A 289 -2.67 1.21 -2.20
N ALA A 290 -3.85 0.84 -2.70
CA ALA A 290 -4.11 0.81 -4.14
C ALA A 290 -4.15 2.23 -4.74
N ALA A 291 -4.56 3.24 -3.97
CA ALA A 291 -4.53 4.65 -4.36
C ALA A 291 -3.25 5.38 -3.89
N PHE A 292 -2.35 4.70 -3.17
CA PHE A 292 -1.13 5.29 -2.62
C PHE A 292 -0.24 5.99 -3.66
N PRO A 293 -0.14 5.57 -4.93
CA PRO A 293 0.63 6.32 -5.94
C PRO A 293 0.21 7.79 -6.11
N CYS A 294 -0.99 8.17 -5.69
CA CYS A 294 -1.46 9.56 -5.68
C CYS A 294 -0.96 10.37 -4.48
N VAL A 295 -0.64 9.70 -3.36
CA VAL A 295 -0.35 10.35 -2.08
C VAL A 295 0.95 11.17 -2.10
N PRO A 296 2.04 10.76 -2.77
CA PRO A 296 3.24 11.58 -2.88
C PRO A 296 2.99 12.98 -3.48
N PHE A 297 2.01 13.11 -4.37
CA PHE A 297 1.61 14.38 -4.95
C PHE A 297 0.87 15.28 -3.93
N LEU A 298 0.21 14.70 -2.93
CA LEU A 298 -0.36 15.43 -1.80
C LEU A 298 0.74 15.98 -0.88
N TYR A 299 1.84 15.24 -0.66
CA TYR A 299 2.99 15.77 0.09
C TYR A 299 3.62 16.97 -0.62
N LEU A 300 3.79 16.89 -1.95
CA LEU A 300 4.24 18.02 -2.77
C LEU A 300 3.30 19.22 -2.59
N LEU A 301 2.00 18.98 -2.69
CA LEU A 301 1.02 20.05 -2.53
C LEU A 301 1.07 20.69 -1.13
N ALA A 302 1.10 19.87 -0.07
CA ALA A 302 1.20 20.33 1.31
C ALA A 302 2.48 21.11 1.59
N ALA A 303 3.60 20.70 1.00
CA ALA A 303 4.88 21.41 1.08
C ALA A 303 4.78 22.87 0.62
N GLY A 304 3.89 23.16 -0.34
CA GLY A 304 3.59 24.52 -0.81
C GLY A 304 3.13 25.47 0.30
N LEU A 305 2.66 24.99 1.45
CA LEU A 305 2.36 25.80 2.63
C LEU A 305 3.60 26.54 3.17
N ALA A 306 4.79 25.95 3.01
CA ALA A 306 6.07 26.55 3.39
C ALA A 306 6.60 27.61 2.40
N THR A 307 5.88 27.88 1.30
CA THR A 307 6.30 28.89 0.31
C THR A 307 6.42 30.27 0.97
N PRO A 308 7.53 31.00 0.76
CA PRO A 308 7.68 32.38 1.22
C PRO A 308 6.57 33.28 0.66
N GLY A 309 6.02 34.17 1.48
CA GLY A 309 4.98 35.10 1.04
C GLY A 309 4.56 36.06 2.15
N CYS A 310 3.43 36.74 1.93
CA CYS A 310 2.78 37.55 2.96
C CYS A 310 2.39 36.67 4.17
N CYS A 311 2.35 37.27 5.37
CA CYS A 311 1.99 36.60 6.63
C CYS A 311 2.92 35.43 7.02
N ARG A 312 4.24 35.62 6.91
CA ARG A 312 5.26 34.58 7.21
C ARG A 312 5.07 33.90 8.57
N LEU A 313 4.76 34.65 9.63
CA LEU A 313 4.52 34.10 10.96
C LEU A 313 3.31 33.16 10.98
N ALA A 314 2.15 33.60 10.48
CA ALA A 314 0.94 32.79 10.45
C ALA A 314 1.13 31.51 9.62
N ARG A 315 1.85 31.59 8.49
CA ARG A 315 2.18 30.42 7.66
C ARG A 315 3.15 29.48 8.34
N GLY A 316 4.18 30.01 9.00
CA GLY A 316 5.12 29.23 9.79
C GLY A 316 4.41 28.48 10.92
N LEU A 317 3.56 29.18 11.68
CA LEU A 317 2.73 28.58 12.72
C LEU A 317 1.81 27.49 12.18
N LEU A 318 1.08 27.76 11.07
CA LEU A 318 0.19 26.77 10.47
C LEU A 318 0.97 25.55 9.96
N LEU A 319 2.14 25.76 9.35
CA LEU A 319 3.02 24.66 8.93
C LEU A 319 3.48 23.83 10.11
N THR A 320 3.94 24.47 11.19
CA THR A 320 4.38 23.79 12.42
C THR A 320 3.23 23.02 13.07
N VAL A 321 2.02 23.59 13.12
CA VAL A 321 0.82 22.91 13.63
C VAL A 321 0.47 21.71 12.76
N CYS A 322 0.43 21.87 11.42
CA CYS A 322 0.11 20.78 10.51
C CYS A 322 1.14 19.65 10.57
N LEU A 323 2.45 19.96 10.53
CA LEU A 323 3.51 18.96 10.64
C LEU A 323 3.51 18.30 12.01
N GLY A 324 3.39 19.09 13.09
CA GLY A 324 3.32 18.59 14.46
C GLY A 324 2.12 17.66 14.67
N TRP A 325 0.96 17.99 14.10
CA TRP A 325 -0.21 17.13 14.13
C TRP A 325 0.04 15.82 13.38
N SER A 326 0.61 15.86 12.18
CA SER A 326 0.96 14.62 11.45
C SER A 326 1.92 13.73 12.23
N ILE A 327 2.97 14.31 12.82
CA ILE A 327 3.97 13.57 13.62
C ILE A 327 3.31 12.94 14.86
N VAL A 328 2.54 13.72 15.63
CA VAL A 328 1.87 13.21 16.83
C VAL A 328 0.85 12.12 16.48
N GLY A 329 0.14 12.25 15.36
CA GLY A 329 -0.77 11.23 14.87
C GLY A 329 -0.06 9.90 14.60
N THR A 330 1.07 9.94 13.92
CA THR A 330 1.88 8.77 13.57
C THR A 330 2.51 8.11 14.79
N GLU A 331 3.15 8.88 15.66
CA GLU A 331 3.82 8.35 16.86
C GLU A 331 2.86 7.65 17.83
N ARG A 332 1.57 8.03 17.85
CA ARG A 332 0.55 7.38 18.69
C ARG A 332 0.26 5.94 18.31
N VAL A 333 0.51 5.55 17.06
CA VAL A 333 0.16 4.22 16.54
C VAL A 333 1.41 3.35 16.29
N ASN A 334 2.60 3.96 16.25
CA ASN A 334 3.88 3.26 16.14
C ASN A 334 4.02 2.15 17.22
N PRO A 335 4.45 0.93 16.86
CA PRO A 335 4.97 0.49 15.56
C PRO A 335 3.91 -0.13 14.63
N ASN A 336 2.62 0.06 14.90
CA ASN A 336 1.52 -0.54 14.16
C ASN A 336 0.93 0.41 13.12
N ASP A 337 1.75 1.16 12.37
CA ASP A 337 1.30 2.25 11.49
C ASP A 337 0.17 1.88 10.52
N LEU A 338 0.09 0.59 10.14
CA LEU A 338 -1.00 0.08 9.30
C LEU A 338 -2.39 0.29 9.93
N THR A 339 -2.52 0.27 11.26
CA THR A 339 -3.80 0.45 11.96
C THR A 339 -4.18 1.90 12.17
N TYR A 340 -3.38 2.86 11.71
CA TYR A 340 -3.64 4.28 11.92
C TYR A 340 -4.97 4.74 11.30
N PHE A 341 -5.80 5.41 12.09
CA PHE A 341 -6.89 6.25 11.58
C PHE A 341 -6.70 7.64 12.17
N ASN A 342 -7.02 8.66 11.39
CA ASN A 342 -6.98 10.02 11.90
C ASN A 342 -8.18 10.34 12.80
N GLU A 343 -8.17 11.51 13.40
CA GLU A 343 -9.11 11.90 14.45
C GLU A 343 -10.55 12.13 13.96
N LEU A 344 -10.85 11.99 12.65
CA LEU A 344 -12.24 11.91 12.18
C LEU A 344 -12.91 10.58 12.58
N VAL A 345 -12.11 9.55 12.84
CA VAL A 345 -12.58 8.28 13.37
C VAL A 345 -12.49 8.31 14.89
N THR A 346 -13.66 8.31 15.54
CA THR A 346 -13.75 8.16 16.99
C THR A 346 -13.93 6.69 17.37
N GLY A 347 -12.97 6.12 18.11
CA GLY A 347 -13.04 4.74 18.58
C GLY A 347 -12.49 3.73 17.58
N ASP A 348 -13.19 2.61 17.40
CA ASP A 348 -12.75 1.50 16.57
C ASP A 348 -12.89 1.79 15.06
N GLY A 349 -11.75 1.94 14.38
CA GLY A 349 -11.68 2.19 12.93
C GLY A 349 -12.14 1.02 12.06
N SER A 350 -12.25 -0.18 12.63
CA SER A 350 -12.78 -1.36 11.92
C SER A 350 -14.20 -1.14 11.44
N LYS A 351 -14.97 -0.26 12.08
CA LYS A 351 -16.32 0.14 11.67
C LYS A 351 -16.35 0.84 10.31
N HIS A 352 -15.22 1.40 9.86
CA HIS A 352 -15.15 2.18 8.63
C HIS A 352 -14.38 1.44 7.53
N LEU A 353 -13.21 0.91 7.87
CA LEU A 353 -12.33 0.23 6.91
C LEU A 353 -11.74 -1.03 7.53
N ALA A 354 -11.66 -2.07 6.72
CA ALA A 354 -11.03 -3.36 7.04
C ALA A 354 -10.07 -3.75 5.91
N ASP A 355 -9.73 -5.04 5.80
CA ASP A 355 -8.69 -5.57 4.90
C ASP A 355 -7.35 -4.88 5.20
N SER A 356 -6.51 -4.69 4.19
CA SER A 356 -5.20 -4.06 4.26
C SER A 356 -5.22 -2.57 4.66
N ASN A 357 -6.37 -2.01 5.03
CA ASN A 357 -6.42 -0.73 5.75
C ASN A 357 -6.18 -0.89 7.25
N LEU A 358 -6.31 -2.09 7.82
CA LEU A 358 -6.24 -2.31 9.26
C LEU A 358 -5.56 -3.63 9.60
N ASP A 359 -5.99 -4.73 8.99
CA ASP A 359 -5.48 -6.07 9.26
C ASP A 359 -4.98 -6.72 7.97
N TRP A 360 -3.67 -6.92 7.92
CA TRP A 360 -3.01 -7.61 6.83
C TRP A 360 -2.10 -8.74 7.33
N GLY A 361 -2.43 -9.28 8.50
CA GLY A 361 -1.71 -10.39 9.13
C GLY A 361 -0.57 -9.98 10.06
N GLN A 362 -0.40 -8.71 10.38
CA GLN A 362 0.73 -8.25 11.20
C GLN A 362 0.63 -8.58 12.70
N GLY A 363 -0.51 -9.10 13.17
CA GLY A 363 -0.86 -9.14 14.58
C GLY A 363 -0.24 -10.26 15.43
N LEU A 364 0.30 -11.33 14.83
CA LEU A 364 0.76 -12.52 15.58
C LEU A 364 1.80 -12.20 16.68
N PRO A 365 2.85 -11.39 16.45
CA PRO A 365 3.82 -11.07 17.51
C PRO A 365 3.17 -10.39 18.72
N ALA A 366 2.17 -9.53 18.50
CA ALA A 366 1.46 -8.84 19.57
C ALA A 366 0.53 -9.80 20.32
N VAL A 367 -0.10 -10.74 19.63
CA VAL A 367 -0.90 -11.82 20.26
C VAL A 367 -0.01 -12.68 21.15
N LYS A 368 1.15 -13.12 20.67
CA LYS A 368 2.10 -13.89 21.50
C LYS A 368 2.52 -13.13 22.76
N LYS A 369 2.88 -11.85 22.62
CA LYS A 369 3.25 -11.00 23.76
C LYS A 369 2.10 -10.88 24.77
N TRP A 370 0.86 -10.77 24.29
CA TRP A 370 -0.32 -10.75 25.15
C TRP A 370 -0.54 -12.10 25.85
N MET A 371 -0.39 -13.22 25.15
CA MET A 371 -0.49 -14.57 25.71
C MET A 371 0.48 -14.77 26.87
N ASP A 372 1.75 -14.41 26.68
CA ASP A 372 2.80 -14.52 27.70
C ASP A 372 2.50 -13.66 28.93
N ALA A 373 2.09 -12.41 28.71
CA ALA A 373 1.78 -11.49 29.79
C ALA A 373 0.55 -11.92 30.62
N ASN A 374 -0.33 -12.73 30.05
CA ASN A 374 -1.57 -13.18 30.69
C ASN A 374 -1.56 -14.66 31.08
N GLY A 375 -0.45 -15.38 30.89
CA GLY A 375 -0.36 -16.82 31.17
C GLY A 375 -1.36 -17.66 30.37
N VAL A 376 -1.56 -17.33 29.08
CA VAL A 376 -2.39 -18.09 28.16
C VAL A 376 -1.49 -18.96 27.30
N GLU A 377 -1.57 -20.28 27.46
CA GLU A 377 -0.69 -21.21 26.75
C GLU A 377 -1.15 -21.56 25.33
N ILE A 378 -2.47 -21.59 25.10
CA ILE A 378 -3.10 -21.98 23.84
C ILE A 378 -4.36 -21.14 23.58
N VAL A 379 -4.64 -20.82 22.30
CA VAL A 379 -5.81 -20.02 21.90
C VAL A 379 -6.57 -20.68 20.75
N TYR A 380 -7.88 -20.43 20.64
CA TYR A 380 -8.59 -20.61 19.38
C TYR A 380 -8.20 -19.47 18.45
N LEU A 381 -7.69 -19.77 17.25
CA LEU A 381 -7.13 -18.74 16.36
C LEU A 381 -7.89 -18.68 15.03
N GLY A 382 -8.52 -17.53 14.76
CA GLY A 382 -9.07 -17.17 13.46
C GLY A 382 -8.20 -16.11 12.79
N TYR A 383 -7.16 -16.50 12.06
CA TYR A 383 -6.13 -15.57 11.56
C TYR A 383 -6.20 -15.38 10.04
N PHE A 384 -6.26 -14.12 9.60
CA PHE A 384 -6.38 -13.75 8.17
C PHE A 384 -5.05 -13.80 7.40
N GLY A 385 -3.91 -13.63 8.08
CA GLY A 385 -2.62 -13.59 7.38
C GLY A 385 -2.13 -14.96 6.93
N THR A 386 -0.99 -14.97 6.24
CA THR A 386 -0.35 -16.20 5.70
C THR A 386 0.98 -16.53 6.38
N ASP A 387 1.27 -15.88 7.51
CA ASP A 387 2.42 -16.20 8.38
C ASP A 387 2.11 -17.44 9.24
N ARG A 388 3.13 -18.12 9.78
CA ARG A 388 2.95 -19.31 10.63
C ARG A 388 2.93 -18.93 12.12
N PRO A 389 1.82 -19.11 12.85
CA PRO A 389 1.75 -18.79 14.28
C PRO A 389 2.78 -19.57 15.12
N GLU A 390 3.10 -20.81 14.73
CA GLU A 390 4.09 -21.64 15.41
C GLU A 390 5.49 -21.04 15.34
N ALA A 391 5.82 -20.30 14.27
CA ALA A 391 7.10 -19.60 14.14
C ALA A 391 7.25 -18.45 15.16
N HIS A 392 6.15 -17.98 15.73
CA HIS A 392 6.12 -17.02 16.83
C HIS A 392 5.94 -17.70 18.21
N GLY A 393 5.95 -19.03 18.26
CA GLY A 393 5.70 -19.80 19.48
C GLY A 393 4.25 -19.77 19.95
N ILE A 394 3.30 -19.47 19.06
CA ILE A 394 1.86 -19.50 19.38
C ILE A 394 1.37 -20.93 19.20
N ARG A 395 0.87 -21.52 20.29
CA ARG A 395 0.09 -22.75 20.24
C ARG A 395 -1.37 -22.39 20.01
N PHE A 396 -2.04 -23.11 19.12
CA PHE A 396 -3.40 -22.75 18.77
C PHE A 396 -4.21 -23.93 18.24
N GLN A 397 -5.52 -23.83 18.43
CA GLN A 397 -6.50 -24.60 17.66
C GLN A 397 -7.04 -23.70 16.56
N ARG A 398 -6.92 -24.13 15.30
CA ARG A 398 -7.39 -23.37 14.14
C ARG A 398 -8.91 -23.24 14.13
N LEU A 399 -9.40 -22.04 13.79
CA LEU A 399 -10.80 -21.76 13.49
C LEU A 399 -10.98 -21.49 11.97
N PRO A 400 -12.21 -21.57 11.43
CA PRO A 400 -12.49 -21.30 10.02
C PRO A 400 -11.95 -19.93 9.57
N GLY A 401 -11.28 -19.88 8.42
CA GLY A 401 -10.63 -18.64 8.02
C GLY A 401 -9.90 -18.73 6.69
N TYR A 402 -9.42 -17.57 6.25
CA TYR A 402 -8.63 -17.44 5.03
C TYR A 402 -7.29 -18.16 5.12
N GLY A 403 -6.97 -18.91 4.07
CA GLY A 403 -5.67 -19.56 3.90
C GLY A 403 -5.44 -20.80 4.77
N HIS A 404 -4.38 -21.54 4.42
CA HIS A 404 -3.86 -22.64 5.23
C HIS A 404 -2.81 -22.06 6.18
N VAL A 405 -3.20 -21.86 7.44
CA VAL A 405 -2.34 -21.29 8.48
C VAL A 405 -1.80 -22.41 9.34
N GLY A 406 -0.49 -22.62 9.31
CA GLY A 406 0.21 -23.57 10.18
C GLY A 406 -0.10 -25.04 9.90
N GLN A 407 0.42 -25.92 10.76
CA GLN A 407 0.15 -27.37 10.75
C GLN A 407 -0.76 -27.80 11.91
N SER A 408 -1.36 -26.83 12.63
CA SER A 408 -2.04 -27.06 13.91
C SER A 408 -3.40 -27.77 13.79
N ASP A 409 -3.71 -28.42 12.67
CA ASP A 409 -4.93 -29.22 12.52
C ASP A 409 -5.00 -30.39 13.54
N HIS A 410 -3.97 -30.57 14.37
CA HIS A 410 -3.86 -31.61 15.40
C HIS A 410 -3.91 -31.13 16.86
N GLU A 411 -3.64 -29.85 17.19
CA GLU A 411 -3.74 -29.39 18.59
C GLU A 411 -5.18 -29.01 18.95
N MET A 412 -5.74 -29.72 19.92
CA MET A 412 -7.12 -29.52 20.37
C MET A 412 -7.13 -28.99 21.79
N ILE A 413 -7.80 -27.86 22.00
CA ILE A 413 -8.00 -27.31 23.34
C ILE A 413 -8.90 -28.27 24.12
N SER A 414 -8.40 -28.77 25.25
CA SER A 414 -9.16 -29.68 26.12
C SER A 414 -10.44 -29.01 26.60
N ALA A 415 -11.49 -29.80 26.84
CA ALA A 415 -12.68 -29.30 27.52
C ALA A 415 -12.39 -28.96 29.00
N GLN A 416 -11.32 -29.52 29.56
CA GLN A 416 -10.85 -29.23 30.92
C GLN A 416 -9.81 -28.11 30.96
N GLU A 417 -9.54 -27.45 29.83
CA GLU A 417 -8.59 -26.35 29.78
C GLU A 417 -9.05 -25.25 30.74
N ARG A 418 -8.11 -24.67 31.48
CA ARG A 418 -8.45 -23.68 32.50
C ARG A 418 -9.00 -22.39 31.87
N ARG A 419 -8.55 -22.06 30.66
CA ARG A 419 -8.93 -20.84 29.94
C ARG A 419 -9.35 -21.14 28.52
N HIS A 420 -10.43 -20.52 28.09
CA HIS A 420 -10.92 -20.62 26.72
C HIS A 420 -10.84 -19.25 26.04
N VAL A 421 -9.70 -18.99 25.39
CA VAL A 421 -9.41 -17.70 24.78
C VAL A 421 -9.47 -17.80 23.26
N VAL A 422 -10.18 -16.86 22.63
CA VAL A 422 -10.24 -16.70 21.17
C VAL A 422 -9.41 -15.50 20.78
N ALA A 423 -8.49 -15.67 19.84
CA ALA A 423 -7.80 -14.59 19.14
C ALA A 423 -8.25 -14.58 17.67
N ILE A 424 -8.81 -13.48 17.19
CA ILE A 424 -9.38 -13.40 15.84
C ILE A 424 -8.98 -12.12 15.12
N SER A 425 -8.56 -12.27 13.87
CA SER A 425 -8.29 -11.19 12.93
C SER A 425 -9.53 -10.32 12.71
N THR A 426 -9.33 -9.01 12.59
CA THR A 426 -10.46 -8.07 12.38
C THR A 426 -11.25 -8.41 11.13
N ASN A 427 -10.58 -8.85 10.06
CA ASN A 427 -11.25 -9.23 8.82
C ASN A 427 -12.23 -10.40 9.04
N HIS A 428 -11.80 -11.46 9.72
CA HIS A 428 -12.68 -12.59 10.03
C HIS A 428 -13.79 -12.20 11.00
N LEU A 429 -13.51 -11.40 12.02
CA LEU A 429 -14.53 -10.92 12.94
C LEU A 429 -15.64 -10.15 12.19
N LEU A 430 -15.27 -9.36 11.19
CA LEU A 430 -16.20 -8.61 10.33
C LEU A 430 -16.83 -9.45 9.21
N GLY A 431 -16.52 -10.75 9.11
CA GLY A 431 -17.11 -11.65 8.10
C GLY A 431 -16.42 -11.64 6.74
N LEU A 432 -15.26 -10.98 6.62
CA LEU A 432 -14.48 -10.96 5.40
C LEU A 432 -13.68 -12.25 5.24
N PHE A 433 -13.57 -12.74 4.00
CA PHE A 433 -12.81 -13.93 3.63
C PHE A 433 -13.26 -15.24 4.30
N LEU A 434 -14.56 -15.31 4.64
CA LEU A 434 -15.23 -16.51 5.14
C LEU A 434 -16.28 -16.97 4.13
N ASP A 435 -16.57 -18.28 4.12
CA ASP A 435 -17.67 -18.83 3.32
C ASP A 435 -19.03 -18.32 3.81
N ASP A 436 -19.19 -18.27 5.14
CA ASP A 436 -20.31 -17.60 5.82
C ASP A 436 -19.82 -16.37 6.60
N PRO A 437 -20.18 -15.13 6.18
CA PRO A 437 -19.83 -13.90 6.89
C PRO A 437 -20.31 -13.82 8.35
N GLU A 438 -21.30 -14.63 8.73
CA GLU A 438 -21.86 -14.66 10.10
C GLU A 438 -21.22 -15.71 11.01
N THR A 439 -20.24 -16.48 10.52
CA THR A 439 -19.47 -17.48 11.31
C THR A 439 -19.05 -16.95 12.69
N TYR A 440 -18.57 -15.70 12.74
CA TYR A 440 -18.13 -15.03 13.96
C TYR A 440 -19.03 -13.87 14.41
N GLY A 441 -20.20 -13.68 13.79
CA GLY A 441 -21.10 -12.56 14.11
C GLY A 441 -21.46 -12.49 15.59
N TRP A 442 -21.56 -13.64 16.26
CA TRP A 442 -21.83 -13.75 17.69
C TRP A 442 -20.73 -13.18 18.61
N LEU A 443 -19.47 -13.20 18.17
CA LEU A 443 -18.36 -12.59 18.92
C LEU A 443 -18.43 -11.06 18.90
N ARG A 444 -19.11 -10.45 17.92
CA ARG A 444 -19.27 -8.99 17.86
C ARG A 444 -20.08 -8.43 19.03
N ASN A 445 -20.89 -9.26 19.68
CA ASN A 445 -21.66 -8.91 20.88
C ASN A 445 -20.87 -9.11 22.18
N HIS A 446 -19.67 -9.70 22.11
CA HIS A 446 -18.80 -9.89 23.26
C HIS A 446 -17.84 -8.70 23.37
N VAL A 447 -17.49 -8.31 24.61
CA VAL A 447 -16.48 -7.28 24.83
C VAL A 447 -15.10 -7.93 24.74
N PRO A 448 -14.21 -7.50 23.83
CA PRO A 448 -12.86 -8.04 23.78
C PRO A 448 -12.08 -7.63 25.04
N VAL A 449 -11.30 -8.57 25.58
CA VAL A 449 -10.40 -8.30 26.72
C VAL A 449 -9.14 -7.57 26.30
N ALA A 450 -8.77 -7.64 25.01
CA ALA A 450 -7.69 -6.89 24.41
C ALA A 450 -7.83 -6.83 22.89
N VAL A 451 -7.16 -5.84 22.28
CA VAL A 451 -6.99 -5.77 20.82
C VAL A 451 -5.49 -5.63 20.45
N PRO A 452 -4.66 -6.68 20.61
CA PRO A 452 -3.24 -6.61 20.27
C PRO A 452 -2.98 -6.11 18.84
N ALA A 453 -1.96 -5.26 18.69
CA ALA A 453 -1.61 -4.53 17.46
C ALA A 453 -2.74 -3.66 16.87
N GLY A 454 -3.88 -3.51 17.54
CA GLY A 454 -5.05 -2.79 17.04
C GLY A 454 -5.83 -3.54 15.94
N CYS A 455 -5.50 -4.82 15.67
CA CYS A 455 -6.12 -5.58 14.58
C CYS A 455 -6.45 -7.06 14.92
N MET A 456 -6.04 -7.55 16.08
CA MET A 456 -6.40 -8.90 16.57
C MET A 456 -7.30 -8.73 17.79
N TYR A 457 -8.54 -9.20 17.71
CA TYR A 457 -9.47 -9.16 18.83
C TYR A 457 -9.29 -10.39 19.71
N VAL A 458 -9.16 -10.20 21.01
CA VAL A 458 -9.03 -11.28 21.98
C VAL A 458 -10.25 -11.31 22.88
N PHE A 459 -10.90 -12.47 22.95
CA PHE A 459 -12.06 -12.73 23.79
C PHE A 459 -11.72 -13.83 24.79
N ASP A 460 -12.01 -13.59 26.07
CA ASP A 460 -11.94 -14.63 27.10
C ASP A 460 -13.34 -15.17 27.35
N LEU A 461 -13.58 -16.40 26.92
CA LEU A 461 -14.87 -17.10 27.04
C LEU A 461 -14.92 -17.97 28.31
N THR A 462 -13.92 -17.87 29.18
CA THR A 462 -13.83 -18.71 30.38
C THR A 462 -15.05 -18.51 31.28
N GLY A 463 -15.77 -19.60 31.56
CA GLY A 463 -17.00 -19.58 32.35
C GLY A 463 -18.28 -19.42 31.53
N ASP A 464 -18.19 -19.11 30.23
CA ASP A 464 -19.33 -19.05 29.32
C ASP A 464 -19.46 -20.38 28.56
N VAL A 465 -20.28 -21.28 29.10
CA VAL A 465 -20.48 -22.63 28.56
C VAL A 465 -21.05 -22.60 27.15
N GLU A 466 -21.94 -21.65 26.83
CA GLU A 466 -22.58 -21.54 25.51
C GLU A 466 -21.58 -21.04 24.47
N ALA A 467 -20.82 -19.99 24.79
CA ALA A 467 -19.78 -19.46 23.91
C ALA A 467 -18.66 -20.49 23.66
N ILE A 468 -18.25 -21.23 24.69
CA ILE A 468 -17.27 -22.33 24.57
C ILE A 468 -17.82 -23.44 23.68
N ALA A 469 -19.07 -23.86 23.86
CA ALA A 469 -19.68 -24.89 23.02
C ALA A 469 -19.73 -24.44 21.55
N ARG A 470 -20.10 -23.17 21.32
CA ARG A 470 -20.19 -22.58 19.99
C ARG A 470 -18.84 -22.46 19.29
N VAL A 471 -17.80 -21.94 19.94
CA VAL A 471 -16.46 -21.86 19.30
C VAL A 471 -15.92 -23.27 18.99
N ARG A 472 -16.21 -24.26 19.84
CA ARG A 472 -15.81 -25.65 19.60
C ARG A 472 -16.60 -26.32 18.48
N SER A 473 -17.80 -25.84 18.14
CA SER A 473 -18.59 -26.36 17.02
C SER A 473 -18.14 -25.81 15.67
N LEU A 474 -17.38 -24.72 15.63
CA LEU A 474 -16.81 -24.15 14.41
C LEU A 474 -15.69 -25.02 13.79
N ARG A 475 -15.54 -26.28 14.19
CA ARG A 475 -14.49 -27.16 13.65
C ARG A 475 -14.77 -27.51 12.18
N GLY A 476 -13.83 -27.09 11.33
CA GLY A 476 -13.48 -27.66 10.02
C GLY A 476 -14.63 -28.08 9.10
N GLN A 477 -15.00 -27.18 8.17
CA GLN A 477 -15.03 -27.56 6.76
C GLN A 477 -13.64 -27.35 6.17
#